data_AF-A0A6C2DYK0-F1
#
_entry.id   AF-A0A6C2DYK0-F1
#
_cell.length_a   1.000
_cell.length_b   1.000
_cell.length_c   1.000
_cell.angle_alpha   90.00
_cell.angle_beta   90.00
_cell.angle_gamma   90.00
#
_symmetry.space_group_name_H-M   'P 1'
#
loop_
_entity.id
_entity.type
_entity.pdbx_description
1 polymer ?
#
loop_
_entity_poly.entity_id
_entity_poly.type
_entity_poly.pdbx_seq_one_letter_code
_entity_poly.pdbx_strand_id
1 'polypeptide(L)'
;MILSGIKKIALGAITVATLAGSTIFVPSAFAQYGLGLSKSAGTGGATRGNLPQITMLVPEDGARTVAARPTFYWYIAPPTIASNDSANESATVPNVAAKIPFKITVFLRDGNAISSKSIFTALGKGEESGLYKLTLPENAPELVKGKIYRLQIRLESPDNLINVSTTIRRDDDTVRLKEIASAQNDLEKARIYVKNAYWYDAIDAYTNWLSQNPQDEVARAERNDLLKAGMKDNTAFSKERQSSLTMLIHTLEETQKAIAIVLHPKILQ
;
A
#
# COMPACT_ATOMS: atom_id res chain seq x y z
N MET A 1 75.71 -25.01 -32.58
CA MET A 1 74.79 -25.09 -33.74
C MET A 1 73.37 -25.20 -33.18
N ILE A 2 72.44 -24.48 -33.78
CA ILE A 2 71.19 -23.94 -33.22
C ILE A 2 70.08 -25.00 -33.08
N LEU A 3 69.32 -24.98 -31.96
CA LEU A 3 67.89 -25.35 -31.87
C LEU A 3 67.32 -24.63 -30.62
N SER A 4 66.58 -23.51 -30.72
CA SER A 4 65.17 -23.36 -31.15
C SER A 4 64.26 -24.36 -30.42
N GLY A 5 63.28 -24.05 -29.57
CA GLY A 5 62.52 -22.83 -29.30
C GLY A 5 61.08 -23.26 -28.97
N ILE A 6 60.76 -23.49 -27.70
CA ILE A 6 59.41 -23.93 -27.28
C ILE A 6 58.59 -22.72 -26.85
N LYS A 7 57.59 -22.35 -27.67
CA LYS A 7 56.55 -21.37 -27.32
C LYS A 7 55.62 -21.96 -26.26
N LYS A 8 55.47 -21.29 -25.12
CA LYS A 8 54.40 -21.55 -24.15
C LYS A 8 53.11 -20.91 -24.68
N ILE A 9 52.09 -21.73 -24.93
CA ILE A 9 50.72 -21.28 -25.20
C ILE A 9 50.06 -21.07 -23.82
N ALA A 10 49.70 -19.83 -23.51
CA ALA A 10 48.90 -19.51 -22.34
C ALA A 10 47.43 -19.84 -22.67
N LEU A 11 46.89 -20.86 -22.01
CA LEU A 11 45.48 -21.21 -22.08
C LEU A 11 44.71 -20.21 -21.19
N GLY A 12 44.06 -19.22 -21.80
CA GLY A 12 43.18 -18.30 -21.10
C GLY A 12 41.92 -19.05 -20.63
N ALA A 13 41.79 -19.21 -19.32
CA ALA A 13 40.56 -19.69 -18.71
C ALA A 13 39.51 -18.57 -18.76
N ILE A 14 38.56 -18.65 -19.70
CA ILE A 14 37.36 -17.82 -19.70
C ILE A 14 36.46 -18.35 -18.58
N THR A 15 36.43 -17.63 -17.45
CA THR A 15 35.47 -17.89 -16.38
C THR A 15 34.14 -17.30 -16.80
N VAL A 16 33.22 -18.14 -17.26
CA VAL A 16 31.82 -17.75 -17.46
C VAL A 16 31.20 -17.61 -16.07
N ALA A 17 31.07 -16.38 -15.59
CA ALA A 17 30.31 -16.08 -14.38
C ALA A 17 28.82 -16.25 -14.70
N THR A 18 28.25 -17.40 -14.33
CA THR A 18 26.82 -17.64 -14.35
C THR A 18 26.17 -16.70 -13.34
N LEU A 19 25.46 -15.67 -13.82
CA LEU A 19 24.55 -14.88 -12.99
C LEU A 19 23.39 -15.79 -12.59
N ALA A 20 23.55 -16.49 -11.46
CA ALA A 20 22.44 -17.14 -10.79
C ALA A 20 21.49 -16.04 -10.31
N GLY A 21 20.45 -15.77 -11.11
CA GLY A 21 19.32 -14.95 -10.69
C GLY A 21 18.81 -15.51 -9.38
N SER A 22 19.04 -14.79 -8.29
CA SER A 22 18.57 -15.18 -6.97
C SER A 22 17.06 -14.99 -6.97
N THR A 23 16.32 -16.05 -7.29
CA THR A 23 14.90 -16.13 -6.98
C THR A 23 14.81 -16.20 -5.47
N ILE A 24 14.54 -15.05 -4.83
CA ILE A 24 14.27 -14.99 -3.41
C ILE A 24 12.98 -15.78 -3.20
N PHE A 25 13.13 -17.03 -2.80
CA PHE A 25 12.03 -17.89 -2.41
C PHE A 25 11.52 -17.38 -1.06
N VAL A 26 10.45 -16.59 -1.08
CA VAL A 26 9.79 -16.11 0.14
C VAL A 26 8.82 -17.19 0.60
N PRO A 27 9.03 -17.86 1.75
CA PRO A 27 8.15 -18.92 2.22
C PRO A 27 6.74 -18.36 2.47
N SER A 28 5.72 -19.02 1.92
CA SER A 28 4.34 -18.67 2.20
C SER A 28 3.96 -19.04 3.63
N ALA A 29 3.78 -18.04 4.48
CA ALA A 29 2.91 -18.16 5.64
C ALA A 29 2.05 -16.90 5.68
N PHE A 30 0.78 -17.07 6.02
CA PHE A 30 -0.21 -16.02 6.24
C PHE A 30 0.20 -14.99 7.34
N ALA A 31 1.44 -15.08 7.84
CA ALA A 31 2.02 -14.34 8.96
C ALA A 31 3.14 -13.37 8.57
N GLN A 32 3.53 -13.26 7.29
CA GLN A 32 4.69 -12.42 6.97
C GLN A 32 4.41 -10.93 7.21
N TYR A 33 3.31 -10.40 6.68
CA TYR A 33 3.01 -8.96 6.74
C TYR A 33 1.91 -8.58 7.74
N GLY A 34 1.04 -9.54 8.05
CA GLY A 34 -0.05 -9.38 9.01
C GLY A 34 0.40 -9.37 10.47
N LEU A 35 -0.43 -8.85 11.37
CA LEU A 35 -0.18 -8.89 12.82
C LEU A 35 -0.68 -10.17 13.51
N GLY A 36 -1.40 -11.05 12.80
CA GLY A 36 -2.05 -12.25 13.36
C GLY A 36 -3.21 -11.93 14.31
N LEU A 37 -3.74 -10.70 14.25
CA LEU A 37 -4.86 -10.24 15.07
C LEU A 37 -6.20 -10.59 14.41
N SER A 38 -7.29 -10.42 15.16
CA SER A 38 -8.62 -10.45 14.57
C SER A 38 -8.73 -9.41 13.46
N LYS A 39 -9.36 -9.82 12.35
CA LYS A 39 -9.57 -9.00 11.15
C LYS A 39 -10.15 -7.64 11.54
N SER A 40 -9.43 -6.59 11.19
CA SER A 40 -9.65 -5.20 11.61
C SER A 40 -9.49 -4.22 10.45
N ALA A 41 -8.78 -4.62 9.39
CA ALA A 41 -8.74 -3.87 8.16
C ALA A 41 -10.01 -4.08 7.35
N GLY A 42 -10.68 -2.97 7.06
CA GLY A 42 -11.98 -2.98 6.40
C GLY A 42 -11.89 -2.50 4.96
N THR A 43 -12.73 -3.07 4.12
CA THR A 43 -13.26 -2.39 2.94
C THR A 43 -14.71 -2.02 3.21
N GLY A 44 -15.19 -0.93 2.61
CA GLY A 44 -16.53 -0.44 2.88
C GLY A 44 -17.20 0.17 1.67
N GLY A 45 -18.53 0.18 1.70
CA GLY A 45 -19.39 0.64 0.63
C GLY A 45 -19.64 -0.44 -0.42
N ALA A 46 -20.87 -0.94 -0.49
CA ALA A 46 -21.33 -1.74 -1.61
C ALA A 46 -21.50 -0.82 -2.82
N THR A 47 -20.77 -1.09 -3.89
CA THR A 47 -20.98 -0.43 -5.18
C THR A 47 -21.67 -1.44 -6.12
N ARG A 48 -22.42 -0.96 -7.11
CA ARG A 48 -22.84 -1.78 -8.26
C ARG A 48 -21.68 -1.97 -9.26
N GLY A 49 -20.44 -1.96 -8.76
CA GLY A 49 -19.20 -2.09 -9.52
C GLY A 49 -18.30 -3.17 -8.92
N ASN A 50 -17.19 -3.46 -9.59
CA ASN A 50 -16.30 -4.57 -9.22
C ASN A 50 -15.35 -4.26 -8.05
N LEU A 51 -15.25 -3.01 -7.59
CA LEU A 51 -14.39 -2.61 -6.46
C LEU A 51 -15.21 -2.02 -5.30
N PRO A 52 -14.84 -2.29 -4.03
CA PRO A 52 -15.40 -1.57 -2.88
C PRO A 52 -15.20 -0.06 -3.04
N GLN A 53 -16.14 0.75 -2.53
CA GLN A 53 -16.03 2.21 -2.64
C GLN A 53 -14.76 2.74 -1.99
N ILE A 54 -14.33 2.13 -0.87
CA ILE A 54 -13.04 2.41 -0.24
C ILE A 54 -12.32 1.10 0.14
N THR A 55 -11.03 1.04 -0.17
CA THR A 55 -10.14 -0.08 0.15
C THR A 55 -8.87 0.40 0.84
N MET A 56 -8.62 -0.05 2.07
CA MET A 56 -7.33 0.13 2.74
C MET A 56 -6.26 -0.76 2.10
N LEU A 57 -5.09 -0.21 1.75
CA LEU A 57 -3.99 -0.99 1.16
C LEU A 57 -3.14 -1.65 2.24
N VAL A 58 -3.73 -2.65 2.91
CA VAL A 58 -3.14 -3.31 4.09
C VAL A 58 -3.74 -4.70 4.32
N PRO A 59 -2.98 -5.66 4.90
CA PRO A 59 -3.53 -6.91 5.40
C PRO A 59 -4.71 -6.72 6.35
N GLU A 60 -5.65 -7.67 6.35
CA GLU A 60 -6.87 -7.58 7.17
C GLU A 60 -6.60 -7.58 8.68
N ASP A 61 -5.56 -8.25 9.12
CA ASP A 61 -5.15 -8.30 10.52
C ASP A 61 -4.26 -7.12 10.93
N GLY A 62 -4.07 -6.14 10.03
CA GLY A 62 -3.22 -4.98 10.25
C GLY A 62 -1.76 -5.24 9.91
N ALA A 63 -0.89 -4.25 10.09
CA ALA A 63 0.52 -4.41 9.74
C ALA A 63 1.49 -3.61 10.63
N ARG A 64 2.79 -3.79 10.38
CA ARG A 64 3.89 -3.15 11.12
C ARG A 64 4.41 -1.93 10.39
N THR A 65 4.99 -1.02 11.17
CA THR A 65 5.79 0.10 10.68
C THR A 65 7.03 0.32 11.55
N VAL A 66 8.07 0.95 11.01
CA VAL A 66 9.16 1.53 11.82
C VAL A 66 8.92 2.99 12.20
N ALA A 67 8.07 3.69 11.45
CA ALA A 67 7.84 5.11 11.64
C ALA A 67 7.07 5.40 12.94
N ALA A 68 7.51 6.44 13.65
CA ALA A 68 6.75 7.03 14.75
C ALA A 68 5.40 7.60 14.29
N ARG A 69 5.35 8.04 13.02
CA ARG A 69 4.21 8.68 12.35
C ARG A 69 4.08 8.09 10.94
N PRO A 70 3.51 6.87 10.80
CA PRO A 70 3.44 6.18 9.52
C PRO A 70 2.58 6.91 8.48
N THR A 71 2.84 6.57 7.22
CA THR A 71 1.96 6.89 6.08
C THR A 71 1.01 5.72 5.79
N PHE A 72 -0.26 6.05 5.59
CA PHE A 72 -1.33 5.14 5.25
C PHE A 72 -1.83 5.40 3.85
N TYR A 73 -2.23 4.33 3.16
CA TYR A 73 -2.76 4.38 1.81
C TYR A 73 -4.11 3.69 1.72
N TRP A 74 -5.02 4.28 0.96
CA TRP A 74 -6.29 3.67 0.59
C TRP A 74 -6.73 4.13 -0.78
N TYR A 75 -7.52 3.30 -1.44
CA TYR A 75 -8.10 3.60 -2.74
C TYR A 75 -9.58 3.95 -2.58
N ILE A 76 -10.02 5.04 -3.22
CA ILE A 76 -11.44 5.39 -3.37
C ILE A 76 -11.84 5.12 -4.82
N ALA A 77 -12.76 4.19 -5.04
CA ALA A 77 -13.26 3.88 -6.38
C ALA A 77 -14.14 5.01 -6.94
N PRO A 78 -14.11 5.27 -8.26
CA PRO A 78 -15.01 6.22 -8.88
C PRO A 78 -16.48 5.82 -8.65
N PRO A 79 -17.39 6.80 -8.53
CA PRO A 79 -18.81 6.51 -8.39
C PRO A 79 -19.28 5.72 -9.60
N THR A 80 -20.00 4.63 -9.36
CA THR A 80 -20.64 3.87 -10.44
C THR A 80 -21.82 4.69 -10.94
N ILE A 81 -21.67 5.37 -12.09
CA ILE A 81 -22.83 5.98 -12.76
C ILE A 81 -23.68 4.82 -13.25
N ALA A 82 -24.89 4.68 -12.72
CA ALA A 82 -25.85 3.75 -13.29
C ALA A 82 -26.07 4.13 -14.75
N SER A 83 -25.56 3.34 -15.67
CA SER A 83 -25.95 3.39 -17.07
C SER A 83 -27.40 2.94 -17.13
N ASN A 84 -28.31 3.89 -17.00
CA ASN A 84 -29.64 3.75 -17.57
C ASN A 84 -29.40 3.79 -19.07
N ASP A 85 -29.17 2.66 -19.72
CA ASP A 85 -29.52 2.48 -21.14
C ASP A 85 -29.27 1.02 -21.54
N SER A 86 -30.38 0.29 -21.59
CA SER A 86 -30.54 -0.82 -22.50
C SER A 86 -30.37 -0.31 -23.93
N ALA A 87 -29.52 -0.99 -24.71
CA ALA A 87 -29.41 -0.87 -26.17
C ALA A 87 -28.86 0.45 -26.74
N ASN A 88 -27.55 0.50 -27.00
CA ASN A 88 -27.01 0.41 -28.36
C ASN A 88 -25.50 0.65 -28.34
N GLU A 89 -24.79 -0.15 -29.13
CA GLU A 89 -23.38 0.05 -29.44
C GLU A 89 -23.16 1.39 -30.17
N SER A 90 -21.97 1.94 -29.93
CA SER A 90 -21.30 3.00 -30.70
C SER A 90 -21.44 4.45 -30.21
N ALA A 91 -20.27 4.96 -29.83
CA ALA A 91 -19.84 6.36 -29.84
C ALA A 91 -20.56 7.37 -28.92
N THR A 92 -19.99 7.60 -27.74
CA THR A 92 -19.11 8.76 -27.44
C THR A 92 -18.99 8.84 -25.92
N VAL A 93 -17.78 8.64 -25.41
CA VAL A 93 -17.47 8.65 -23.98
C VAL A 93 -17.82 10.02 -23.36
N PRO A 94 -18.78 10.13 -22.41
CA PRO A 94 -18.81 11.28 -21.51
C PRO A 94 -18.00 10.90 -20.27
N ASN A 95 -16.66 10.92 -20.39
CA ASN A 95 -15.77 10.71 -19.26
C ASN A 95 -15.53 12.04 -18.55
N VAL A 96 -16.52 12.44 -17.75
CA VAL A 96 -16.27 13.30 -16.59
C VAL A 96 -16.96 12.58 -15.44
N ALA A 97 -16.25 11.68 -14.77
CA ALA A 97 -16.72 11.11 -13.52
C ALA A 97 -17.14 12.28 -12.60
N ALA A 98 -18.42 12.35 -12.25
CA ALA A 98 -18.92 13.44 -11.43
C ALA A 98 -18.12 13.47 -10.12
N LYS A 99 -17.48 14.60 -9.84
CA LYS A 99 -16.79 14.84 -8.57
C LYS A 99 -17.83 14.91 -7.47
N ILE A 100 -17.93 13.86 -6.65
CA ILE A 100 -18.85 13.84 -5.52
C ILE A 100 -18.05 14.30 -4.30
N PRO A 101 -18.34 15.48 -3.72
CA PRO A 101 -17.65 15.93 -2.52
C PRO A 101 -18.01 15.03 -1.34
N PHE A 102 -17.01 14.72 -0.53
CA PHE A 102 -17.15 13.95 0.70
C PHE A 102 -16.30 14.55 1.82
N LYS A 103 -16.75 14.36 3.06
CA LYS A 103 -15.97 14.65 4.26
C LYS A 103 -15.20 13.40 4.65
N ILE A 104 -13.96 13.60 5.08
CA ILE A 104 -13.11 12.56 5.64
C ILE A 104 -12.94 12.86 7.12
N THR A 105 -13.25 11.89 7.99
CA THR A 105 -12.84 11.96 9.40
C THR A 105 -11.88 10.82 9.70
N VAL A 106 -10.71 11.16 10.22
CA VAL A 106 -9.70 10.20 10.63
C VAL A 106 -9.68 10.12 12.15
N PHE A 107 -9.69 8.90 12.68
CA PHE A 107 -9.49 8.63 14.09
C PHE A 107 -8.28 7.73 14.26
N LEU A 108 -7.35 8.15 15.12
CA LEU A 108 -6.38 7.23 15.72
C LEU A 108 -6.92 6.82 17.10
N ARG A 109 -7.00 5.52 17.33
CA ARG A 109 -7.51 4.95 18.58
C ARG A 109 -6.45 4.17 19.33
N ASP A 110 -6.48 4.27 20.65
CA ASP A 110 -5.53 3.66 21.56
C ASP A 110 -5.81 2.18 21.84
N GLY A 111 -5.91 1.38 20.78
CA GLY A 111 -6.21 -0.04 20.82
C GLY A 111 -6.93 -0.54 19.56
N ASN A 112 -7.03 -1.86 19.40
CA ASN A 112 -7.70 -2.48 18.24
C ASN A 112 -9.23 -2.47 18.37
N ALA A 113 -9.81 -2.49 19.58
CA ALA A 113 -11.27 -2.54 19.71
C ALA A 113 -11.93 -1.28 19.11
N ILE A 114 -13.11 -1.43 18.50
CA ILE A 114 -13.87 -0.30 17.92
C ILE A 114 -14.22 0.74 18.99
N SER A 115 -14.44 0.27 20.23
CA SER A 115 -14.71 1.10 21.41
C SER A 115 -13.47 1.78 22.00
N SER A 116 -12.26 1.51 21.49
CA SER A 116 -11.02 2.12 22.01
C SER A 116 -11.07 3.64 21.92
N LYS A 117 -10.54 4.31 22.94
CA LYS A 117 -10.49 5.78 23.04
C LYS A 117 -9.80 6.36 21.81
N SER A 118 -10.43 7.35 21.17
CA SER A 118 -9.75 8.15 20.14
C SER A 118 -8.75 9.10 20.82
N ILE A 119 -7.50 9.04 20.41
CA ILE A 119 -6.39 9.87 20.89
C ILE A 119 -5.98 10.93 19.88
N PHE A 120 -6.50 10.84 18.66
CA PHE A 120 -6.41 11.88 17.65
C PHE A 120 -7.62 11.79 16.73
N THR A 121 -8.18 12.95 16.39
CA THR A 121 -9.25 13.08 15.41
C THR A 121 -8.91 14.23 14.47
N ALA A 122 -9.07 14.02 13.17
CA ALA A 122 -8.90 15.09 12.19
C ALA A 122 -9.91 15.01 11.06
N LEU A 123 -10.19 16.17 10.48
CA LEU A 123 -11.21 16.38 9.46
C LEU A 123 -10.55 16.82 8.16
N GLY A 124 -10.98 16.23 7.06
CA GLY A 124 -10.57 16.59 5.71
C GLY A 124 -11.77 16.61 4.77
N LYS A 125 -11.52 17.03 3.54
CA LYS A 125 -12.48 16.98 2.44
C LYS A 125 -11.79 16.40 1.22
N GLY A 126 -12.56 15.73 0.37
CA GLY A 126 -12.12 15.24 -0.93
C GLY A 126 -13.28 15.21 -1.91
N GLU A 127 -12.95 15.11 -3.19
CA GLU A 127 -13.94 15.05 -4.28
C GLU A 127 -13.51 14.10 -5.41
N GLU A 128 -12.29 13.55 -5.32
CA GLU A 128 -11.67 12.76 -6.37
C GLU A 128 -11.66 11.28 -5.98
N SER A 129 -11.85 10.41 -6.97
CA SER A 129 -11.49 8.99 -6.84
C SER A 129 -9.99 8.81 -7.04
N GLY A 130 -9.40 7.77 -6.46
CA GLY A 130 -8.00 7.44 -6.66
C GLY A 130 -7.29 6.94 -5.41
N LEU A 131 -5.97 6.87 -5.50
CA LEU A 131 -5.09 6.51 -4.39
C LEU A 131 -4.90 7.71 -3.47
N TYR A 132 -5.35 7.60 -2.23
CA TYR A 132 -5.14 8.58 -1.18
C TYR A 132 -3.99 8.18 -0.27
N LYS A 133 -3.29 9.19 0.26
CA LYS A 133 -2.26 9.02 1.29
C LYS A 133 -2.47 9.93 2.48
N LEU A 134 -2.07 9.44 3.66
CA LEU A 134 -2.03 10.19 4.90
C LEU A 134 -0.84 9.79 5.75
N THR A 135 0.09 10.71 5.97
CA THR A 135 1.09 10.61 7.04
C THR A 135 0.49 11.16 8.33
N LEU A 136 0.68 10.47 9.47
CA LEU A 136 0.24 11.04 10.75
C LEU A 136 0.91 12.41 10.98
N PRO A 137 0.13 13.50 11.09
CA PRO A 137 0.69 14.85 11.20
C PRO A 137 1.37 15.05 12.55
N GLU A 138 2.26 16.06 12.66
CA GLU A 138 3.05 16.35 13.88
C GLU A 138 2.22 16.57 15.15
N ASN A 139 0.98 17.02 15.01
CA ASN A 139 0.03 17.22 16.11
C ASN A 139 -0.75 15.95 16.53
N ALA A 140 -0.59 14.84 15.81
CA ALA A 140 -1.01 13.52 16.30
C ALA A 140 0.01 13.02 17.35
N PRO A 141 -0.35 12.10 18.26
CA PRO A 141 0.63 11.43 19.09
C PRO A 141 1.50 10.50 18.24
N GLU A 142 2.78 10.38 18.59
CA GLU A 142 3.64 9.34 18.02
C GLU A 142 3.22 7.96 18.49
N LEU A 143 3.42 6.98 17.61
CA LEU A 143 3.20 5.59 17.95
C LEU A 143 4.30 5.11 18.90
N VAL A 144 3.87 4.61 20.06
CA VAL A 144 4.73 3.89 20.99
C VAL A 144 5.06 2.50 20.45
N LYS A 145 6.34 2.13 20.51
CA LYS A 145 6.84 0.81 20.11
C LYS A 145 6.07 -0.33 20.79
N GLY A 146 5.72 -1.35 20.01
CA GLY A 146 5.02 -2.56 20.48
C GLY A 146 3.55 -2.35 20.84
N LYS A 147 3.06 -1.10 20.93
CA LYS A 147 1.66 -0.81 21.24
C LYS A 147 0.81 -0.88 19.98
N ILE A 148 -0.37 -1.49 20.12
CA ILE A 148 -1.37 -1.63 19.06
C ILE A 148 -2.27 -0.41 19.03
N TYR A 149 -2.49 0.15 17.83
CA TYR A 149 -3.48 1.20 17.61
C TYR A 149 -4.39 0.82 16.44
N ARG A 150 -5.54 1.49 16.35
CA ARG A 150 -6.45 1.39 15.20
C ARG A 150 -6.54 2.72 14.50
N LEU A 151 -6.25 2.74 13.20
CA LEU A 151 -6.61 3.85 12.33
C LEU A 151 -8.02 3.58 11.79
N GLN A 152 -8.91 4.56 11.90
CA GLN A 152 -10.25 4.50 11.30
C GLN A 152 -10.44 5.70 10.37
N ILE A 153 -10.96 5.45 9.18
CA ILE A 153 -11.35 6.45 8.20
C ILE A 153 -12.86 6.36 8.03
N ARG A 154 -13.53 7.49 8.22
CA ARG A 154 -14.94 7.68 7.92
C ARG A 154 -15.06 8.58 6.70
N LEU A 155 -15.75 8.11 5.69
CA LEU A 155 -16.19 8.91 4.55
C LEU A 155 -17.68 9.21 4.69
N GLU A 156 -18.05 10.47 4.52
CA GLU A 156 -19.44 10.94 4.55
C GLU A 156 -19.72 11.73 3.27
N SER A 157 -20.62 11.20 2.45
CA SER A 157 -21.24 11.87 1.30
C SER A 157 -22.75 12.04 1.59
N PRO A 158 -23.51 12.85 0.82
CA PRO A 158 -24.92 13.12 1.11
C PRO A 158 -25.77 11.89 1.41
N ASP A 159 -25.56 10.80 0.66
CA ASP A 159 -26.36 9.57 0.75
C ASP A 159 -25.62 8.38 1.36
N ASN A 160 -24.35 8.52 1.75
CA ASN A 160 -23.54 7.38 2.16
C ASN A 160 -22.59 7.73 3.32
N LEU A 161 -22.48 6.78 4.25
CA LEU A 161 -21.53 6.84 5.35
C LEU A 161 -20.77 5.53 5.41
N ILE A 162 -19.48 5.59 5.11
CA ILE A 162 -18.61 4.42 5.09
C ILE A 162 -17.56 4.56 6.17
N ASN A 163 -17.34 3.48 6.91
CA ASN A 163 -16.22 3.35 7.83
C ASN A 163 -15.33 2.21 7.38
N VAL A 164 -14.04 2.50 7.24
CA VAL A 164 -12.98 1.51 7.16
C VAL A 164 -11.99 1.74 8.29
N SER A 165 -11.21 0.72 8.60
CA SER A 165 -10.16 0.82 9.59
C SER A 165 -9.01 -0.08 9.23
N THR A 166 -7.94 -0.04 10.01
CA THR A 166 -6.85 -1.02 10.04
C THR A 166 -6.13 -0.94 11.38
N THR A 167 -5.42 -2.01 11.72
CA THR A 167 -4.58 -2.08 12.92
C THR A 167 -3.12 -1.83 12.58
N ILE A 168 -2.45 -1.06 13.43
CA ILE A 168 -1.07 -0.66 13.23
C ILE A 168 -0.24 -1.05 14.46
N ARG A 169 1.03 -1.37 14.26
CA ARG A 169 2.02 -1.49 15.34
C ARG A 169 3.36 -0.93 14.91
N ARG A 170 3.98 -0.08 15.74
CA ARG A 170 5.35 0.35 15.52
C ARG A 170 6.33 -0.66 16.10
N ASP A 171 7.19 -1.21 15.27
CA ASP A 171 8.23 -2.17 15.65
C ASP A 171 9.59 -1.70 15.11
N ASP A 172 10.24 -0.74 15.75
CA ASP A 172 11.61 -0.39 15.36
C ASP A 172 12.65 -1.38 15.95
N ASP A 173 13.76 -1.59 15.26
CA ASP A 173 14.89 -2.38 15.73
C ASP A 173 16.18 -1.73 15.26
N THR A 174 17.15 -1.55 16.16
CA THR A 174 18.36 -0.78 15.87
C THR A 174 19.19 -1.36 14.73
N VAL A 175 19.22 -2.69 14.56
CA VAL A 175 19.95 -3.32 13.45
C VAL A 175 19.24 -3.02 12.14
N ARG A 176 17.92 -3.18 12.10
CA ARG A 176 17.11 -2.89 10.90
C ARG A 176 17.13 -1.40 10.54
N LEU A 177 17.10 -0.51 11.53
CA LEU A 177 17.20 0.94 11.29
C LEU A 177 18.52 1.33 10.64
N LYS A 178 19.64 0.66 10.99
CA LYS A 178 20.93 0.87 10.31
C LYS A 178 20.90 0.38 8.86
N GLU A 179 20.30 -0.78 8.59
CA GLU A 179 20.10 -1.30 7.23
C GLU A 179 19.28 -0.28 6.40
N ILE A 180 18.14 0.18 6.93
CA ILE A 180 17.28 1.19 6.29
C ILE A 180 18.03 2.50 6.03
N ALA A 181 18.83 2.96 6.99
CA ALA A 181 19.60 4.20 6.85
C ALA A 181 20.73 4.11 5.81
N SER A 182 21.19 2.90 5.50
CA SER A 182 22.23 2.67 4.48
C SER A 182 21.70 2.65 3.04
N ALA A 183 20.38 2.60 2.87
CA ALA A 183 19.75 2.57 1.56
C ALA A 183 20.01 3.85 0.76
N GLN A 184 20.39 3.69 -0.50
CA GLN A 184 20.79 4.78 -1.39
C GLN A 184 19.59 5.51 -2.00
N ASN A 185 18.43 4.87 -2.07
CA ASN A 185 17.22 5.40 -2.66
C ASN A 185 15.97 4.73 -2.09
N ASP A 186 14.80 5.22 -2.48
CA ASP A 186 13.52 4.73 -1.98
C ASP A 186 13.20 3.29 -2.44
N LEU A 187 13.68 2.85 -3.61
CA LEU A 187 13.49 1.46 -4.05
C LEU A 187 14.27 0.48 -3.17
N GLU A 188 15.51 0.81 -2.80
CA GLU A 188 16.30 0.01 -1.88
C GLU A 188 15.67 -0.01 -0.48
N LYS A 189 15.19 1.14 0.01
CA LYS A 189 14.42 1.20 1.26
C LYS A 189 13.18 0.31 1.20
N ALA A 190 12.41 0.38 0.12
CA ALA A 190 11.21 -0.43 -0.07
C ALA A 190 11.51 -1.92 0.06
N ARG A 191 12.57 -2.41 -0.60
CA ARG A 191 13.01 -3.81 -0.54
C ARG A 191 13.46 -4.22 0.87
N ILE A 192 14.16 -3.34 1.59
CA ILE A 192 14.55 -3.57 2.99
C ILE A 192 13.30 -3.64 3.90
N TYR A 193 12.31 -2.76 3.69
CA TYR A 193 11.05 -2.79 4.43
C TYR A 193 10.26 -4.07 4.16
N VAL A 194 10.17 -4.51 2.90
CA VAL A 194 9.54 -5.78 2.51
C VAL A 194 10.20 -6.97 3.21
N LYS A 195 11.54 -7.06 3.12
CA LYS A 195 12.33 -8.12 3.78
C LYS A 195 12.07 -8.19 5.28
N ASN A 196 11.81 -7.06 5.91
CA ASN A 196 11.57 -6.94 7.36
C ASN A 196 10.09 -6.82 7.76
N ALA A 197 9.16 -7.02 6.82
CA ALA A 197 7.71 -6.94 7.04
C ALA A 197 7.18 -5.58 7.55
N TYR A 198 7.87 -4.49 7.23
CA TYR A 198 7.41 -3.13 7.50
C TYR A 198 6.48 -2.63 6.39
N TRP A 199 5.26 -3.16 6.38
CA TRP A 199 4.30 -2.98 5.28
C TRP A 199 4.02 -1.51 4.93
N TYR A 200 3.67 -0.69 5.92
CA TYR A 200 3.29 0.71 5.65
C TYR A 200 4.46 1.49 5.03
N ASP A 201 5.67 1.27 5.54
CA ASP A 201 6.89 1.90 5.05
C ASP A 201 7.27 1.38 3.65
N ALA A 202 7.07 0.08 3.38
CA ALA A 202 7.30 -0.50 2.06
C ALA A 202 6.37 0.09 0.99
N ILE A 203 5.06 0.20 1.30
CA ILE A 203 4.08 0.79 0.37
C ILE A 203 4.39 2.26 0.11
N ASP A 204 4.76 3.03 1.13
CA ASP A 204 5.15 4.44 0.99
C ASP A 204 6.39 4.57 0.10
N ALA A 205 7.44 3.81 0.38
CA ALA A 205 8.70 3.85 -0.36
C ALA A 205 8.52 3.44 -1.84
N TYR A 206 7.80 2.35 -2.12
CA TYR A 206 7.47 1.98 -3.51
C TYR A 206 6.64 3.05 -4.21
N THR A 207 5.65 3.63 -3.52
CA THR A 207 4.78 4.66 -4.11
C THR A 207 5.57 5.93 -4.43
N ASN A 208 6.46 6.36 -3.53
CA ASN A 208 7.33 7.52 -3.75
C ASN A 208 8.31 7.26 -4.90
N TRP A 209 8.93 6.09 -4.96
CA TRP A 209 9.81 5.70 -6.08
C TRP A 209 9.08 5.72 -7.42
N LEU A 210 7.92 5.06 -7.53
CA LEU A 210 7.15 4.96 -8.77
C LEU A 210 6.55 6.30 -9.21
N SER A 211 6.30 7.24 -8.28
CA SER A 211 5.87 8.58 -8.64
C SER A 211 6.95 9.40 -9.38
N GLN A 212 8.23 9.04 -9.16
CA GLN A 212 9.39 9.66 -9.79
C GLN A 212 9.90 8.82 -10.97
N ASN A 213 9.70 7.50 -10.93
CA ASN A 213 10.16 6.52 -11.90
C ASN A 213 8.98 5.70 -12.45
N PRO A 214 7.98 6.31 -13.11
CA PRO A 214 6.73 5.63 -13.47
C PRO A 214 6.92 4.48 -14.47
N GLN A 215 8.02 4.48 -15.22
CA GLN A 215 8.36 3.45 -16.21
C GLN A 215 9.18 2.28 -15.61
N ASP A 216 9.47 2.29 -14.31
CA ASP A 216 10.17 1.17 -13.66
C ASP A 216 9.21 0.00 -13.44
N GLU A 217 9.15 -0.89 -14.44
CA GLU A 217 8.30 -2.07 -14.43
C GLU A 217 8.68 -3.07 -13.34
N VAL A 218 9.97 -3.13 -12.96
CA VAL A 218 10.45 -4.04 -11.91
C VAL A 218 9.92 -3.59 -10.56
N ALA A 219 10.09 -2.31 -10.21
CA ALA A 219 9.54 -1.77 -8.97
C ALA A 219 8.02 -1.88 -8.91
N ARG A 220 7.33 -1.73 -10.05
CA ARG A 220 5.88 -1.91 -10.16
C ARG A 220 5.47 -3.35 -9.86
N ALA A 221 6.14 -4.32 -10.49
CA ALA A 221 5.89 -5.74 -10.26
C ALA A 221 6.13 -6.13 -8.79
N GLU A 222 7.24 -5.68 -8.19
CA GLU A 222 7.54 -5.93 -6.77
C GLU A 222 6.46 -5.38 -5.83
N ARG A 223 6.03 -4.13 -6.03
CA ARG A 223 4.93 -3.53 -5.26
C ARG A 223 3.63 -4.31 -5.43
N ASN A 224 3.32 -4.73 -6.65
CA ASN A 224 2.09 -5.47 -6.94
C ASN A 224 2.11 -6.85 -6.27
N ASP A 225 3.24 -7.54 -6.26
CA ASP A 225 3.37 -8.83 -5.60
C ASP A 225 3.29 -8.70 -4.08
N LEU A 226 3.83 -7.62 -3.51
CA LEU A 226 3.61 -7.27 -2.10
C LEU A 226 2.11 -7.11 -1.80
N LEU A 227 1.38 -6.31 -2.59
CA LEU A 227 -0.07 -6.10 -2.44
C LEU A 227 -0.85 -7.41 -2.55
N LYS A 228 -0.56 -8.24 -3.56
CA LYS A 228 -1.17 -9.58 -3.69
C LYS A 228 -0.91 -10.43 -2.45
N ALA A 229 0.33 -10.48 -1.98
CA ALA A 229 0.72 -11.32 -0.85
C ALA A 229 0.00 -10.92 0.45
N GLY A 230 -0.09 -9.63 0.75
CA GLY A 230 -0.74 -9.16 1.98
C GLY A 230 -2.26 -9.03 1.91
N MET A 231 -2.85 -8.88 0.73
CA MET A 231 -4.29 -8.66 0.56
C MET A 231 -5.06 -9.87 0.03
N LYS A 232 -4.39 -11.00 -0.27
CA LYS A 232 -5.02 -12.22 -0.80
C LYS A 232 -6.20 -12.75 0.02
N ASP A 233 -6.18 -12.56 1.35
CA ASP A 233 -7.21 -13.08 2.26
C ASP A 233 -8.21 -12.02 2.69
N ASN A 234 -8.15 -10.85 2.06
CA ASN A 234 -9.08 -9.79 2.34
C ASN A 234 -10.47 -10.17 1.86
N THR A 235 -11.44 -10.11 2.76
CA THR A 235 -12.86 -10.45 2.56
C THR A 235 -13.52 -9.62 1.47
N ALA A 236 -12.98 -8.44 1.17
CA ALA A 236 -13.34 -7.64 0.01
C ALA A 236 -13.07 -8.32 -1.33
N PHE A 237 -12.06 -9.19 -1.35
CA PHE A 237 -11.53 -9.91 -2.50
C PHE A 237 -11.64 -11.41 -2.30
N SER A 238 -12.71 -11.87 -1.64
CA SER A 238 -13.03 -13.31 -1.44
C SER A 238 -12.91 -14.10 -2.76
N LYS A 239 -12.88 -15.44 -2.70
CA LYS A 239 -12.63 -16.28 -3.90
C LYS A 239 -13.54 -15.95 -5.10
N GLU A 240 -14.76 -15.48 -4.85
CA GLU A 240 -15.74 -15.05 -5.85
C GLU A 240 -15.40 -13.70 -6.51
N ARG A 241 -14.47 -12.94 -5.92
CA ARG A 241 -14.02 -11.58 -6.28
C ARG A 241 -12.48 -11.48 -6.39
N GLN A 242 -11.76 -12.58 -6.64
CA GLN A 242 -10.31 -12.50 -6.89
C GLN A 242 -9.95 -11.58 -8.07
N SER A 243 -10.82 -11.50 -9.08
CA SER A 243 -10.71 -10.54 -10.18
C SER A 243 -10.70 -9.09 -9.69
N SER A 244 -11.35 -8.78 -8.56
CA SER A 244 -11.39 -7.44 -7.97
C SER A 244 -10.04 -7.02 -7.37
N LEU A 245 -9.23 -7.93 -6.80
CA LEU A 245 -7.88 -7.58 -6.33
C LEU A 245 -6.96 -7.29 -7.52
N THR A 246 -7.00 -8.13 -8.56
CA THR A 246 -6.26 -7.88 -9.80
C THR A 246 -6.69 -6.58 -10.45
N MET A 247 -7.99 -6.28 -10.46
CA MET A 247 -8.53 -5.02 -10.97
C MET A 247 -8.05 -3.82 -10.15
N LEU A 248 -8.06 -3.90 -8.82
CA LEU A 248 -7.52 -2.85 -7.96
C LEU A 248 -6.05 -2.59 -8.28
N ILE A 249 -5.25 -3.65 -8.37
CA ILE A 249 -3.82 -3.55 -8.69
C ILE A 249 -3.62 -2.87 -10.04
N HIS A 250 -4.34 -3.30 -11.07
CA HIS A 250 -4.31 -2.66 -12.39
C HIS A 250 -4.67 -1.17 -12.31
N THR A 251 -5.73 -0.80 -11.58
CA THR A 251 -6.10 0.61 -11.40
C THR A 251 -5.04 1.42 -10.64
N LEU A 252 -4.33 0.80 -9.70
CA LEU A 252 -3.20 1.44 -9.00
C LEU A 252 -1.97 1.62 -9.89
N GLU A 253 -1.86 0.92 -11.02
CA GLU A 253 -0.81 1.15 -12.03
C GLU A 253 -1.13 2.36 -12.90
N GLU A 254 -2.41 2.57 -13.21
CA GLU A 254 -2.88 3.76 -13.94
C GLU A 254 -2.80 5.02 -13.07
N THR A 255 -2.84 4.86 -11.74
CA THR A 255 -2.76 5.98 -10.80
C THR A 255 -1.30 6.43 -10.59
N GLN A 256 -0.87 7.46 -11.31
CA GLN A 256 0.52 7.94 -11.27
C GLN A 256 0.92 8.61 -9.94
N LYS A 257 -0.01 9.26 -9.22
CA LYS A 257 0.28 10.01 -8.00
C LYS A 257 -0.79 9.80 -6.94
N ALA A 258 -0.34 9.62 -5.70
CA ALA A 258 -1.23 9.57 -4.55
C ALA A 258 -1.69 10.98 -4.14
N ILE A 259 -2.98 11.12 -3.89
CA ILE A 259 -3.64 12.33 -3.42
C ILE A 259 -3.35 12.50 -1.93
N ALA A 260 -2.61 13.55 -1.57
CA ALA A 260 -2.34 13.90 -0.18
C ALA A 260 -3.56 14.62 0.42
N ILE A 261 -4.00 14.18 1.60
CA ILE A 261 -5.14 14.82 2.27
C ILE A 261 -4.64 15.90 3.20
N VAL A 262 -5.22 17.09 3.06
CA VAL A 262 -5.10 18.14 4.07
C VAL A 262 -6.09 17.84 5.19
N LEU A 263 -5.55 17.53 6.38
CA LEU A 263 -6.33 17.28 7.57
C LEU A 263 -6.18 18.42 8.57
N HIS A 264 -7.31 18.82 9.16
CA HIS A 264 -7.36 19.77 10.26
C HIS A 264 -7.71 19.03 11.55
N PRO A 265 -6.87 19.09 12.60
CA PRO A 265 -7.19 18.46 13.88
C PRO A 265 -8.52 18.98 14.42
N LYS A 266 -9.34 18.05 14.89
CA LYS A 266 -10.50 18.42 15.68
C LYS A 266 -10.01 18.61 17.12
N ILE A 267 -10.05 19.84 17.60
CA ILE A 267 -9.81 20.12 19.02
C ILE A 267 -10.93 19.44 19.79
N LEU A 268 -10.58 18.42 20.57
CA LEU A 268 -11.50 17.78 21.52
C LEU A 268 -11.68 18.79 22.67
N GLN A 269 -12.84 19.44 22.70
CA GLN A 269 -13.30 20.19 23.88
C GLN A 269 -13.72 19.22 24.98
#